data_AF-A0AAE8HJ13-F1
#
_entry.id   AF-A0AAE8HJ13-F1
#
_cell.length_a   1.000
_cell.length_b   1.000
_cell.length_c   1.000
_cell.angle_alpha   90.00
_cell.angle_beta   90.00
_cell.angle_gamma   90.00
#
_symmetry.space_group_name_H-M   'P 1'
#
loop_
_entity.id
_entity.type
_entity.pdbx_description
1 polymer ?
#
loop_
_entity_poly.entity_id
_entity_poly.type
_entity_poly.pdbx_seq_one_letter_code
_entity_poly.pdbx_strand_id
1 'polypeptide(L)'
;MPLIKLDSAMVTHLQARVAALAELHRDISTLIEAIDLPALLHTADRINDRLRELHPRVIREHEMMDLREQVRVMTEDCRRLLDN
;
A
#
# COMPACT_ATOMS: atom_id res chain seq x y z
N MET A 1 -15.48 13.18 33.27
CA MET A 1 -15.54 12.36 32.04
C MET A 1 -15.34 10.91 32.45
N PRO A 2 -16.23 9.96 32.10
CA PRO A 2 -15.96 8.57 32.42
C PRO A 2 -14.79 8.11 31.56
N LEU A 3 -13.74 7.59 32.20
CA LEU A 3 -12.66 6.89 31.52
C LEU A 3 -13.27 5.62 30.95
N ILE A 4 -13.51 5.59 29.63
CA ILE A 4 -13.88 4.36 28.93
C ILE A 4 -12.79 3.35 29.27
N LYS A 5 -13.13 2.27 29.98
CA LYS A 5 -12.20 1.17 30.25
C LYS A 5 -11.81 0.61 28.88
N LEU A 6 -10.56 0.89 28.48
CA LEU A 6 -9.98 0.31 27.28
C LEU A 6 -9.91 -1.20 27.48
N ASP A 7 -10.79 -1.90 26.77
CA ASP A 7 -10.72 -3.35 26.64
C ASP A 7 -9.37 -3.73 26.03
N SER A 8 -8.68 -4.69 26.64
CA SER A 8 -7.39 -5.23 26.18
C SER A 8 -7.42 -5.69 24.71
N ALA A 9 -8.57 -6.20 24.24
CA ALA A 9 -8.76 -6.58 22.84
C ALA A 9 -8.77 -5.35 21.92
N MET A 10 -9.40 -4.25 22.36
CA MET A 10 -9.41 -2.98 21.62
C MET A 10 -8.02 -2.35 21.56
N VAL A 11 -7.26 -2.39 22.66
CA VAL A 11 -5.87 -1.89 22.68
C VAL A 11 -5.00 -2.67 21.70
N THR A 12 -5.09 -4.00 21.74
CA THR A 12 -4.33 -4.89 20.84
C THR A 12 -4.69 -4.64 19.39
N HIS A 13 -5.98 -4.46 19.10
CA HIS A 13 -6.46 -4.12 17.76
C HIS A 13 -5.91 -2.77 17.26
N LEU A 14 -5.95 -1.73 18.10
CA LEU A 14 -5.43 -0.42 17.75
C LEU A 14 -3.91 -0.44 17.53
N GLN A 15 -3.17 -1.18 18.36
CA GLN A 15 -1.72 -1.36 18.20
C GLN A 15 -1.37 -2.06 16.88
N ALA A 16 -2.10 -3.11 16.51
CA ALA A 16 -1.93 -3.80 15.23
C ALA A 16 -2.20 -2.86 14.05
N ARG A 17 -3.24 -2.02 14.13
CA ARG A 17 -3.54 -1.03 13.08
C ARG A 17 -2.46 0.04 12.94
N VAL A 18 -1.94 0.55 14.06
CA VAL A 18 -0.84 1.53 14.04
C VAL A 18 0.43 0.93 13.44
N ALA A 19 0.75 -0.33 13.78
CA ALA A 19 1.89 -1.04 13.20
C ALA A 19 1.75 -1.19 11.68
N ALA A 20 0.58 -1.63 11.21
CA ALA A 20 0.32 -1.78 9.77
C ALA A 20 0.37 -0.44 9.01
N LEU A 21 -0.09 0.66 9.61
CA LEU A 21 0.05 2.01 9.03
C LEU A 21 1.52 2.47 8.95
N ALA A 22 2.31 2.18 9.99
CA ALA A 22 3.73 2.51 10.00
C ALA A 22 4.50 1.73 8.92
N GLU A 23 4.15 0.46 8.71
CA GLU A 23 4.72 -0.34 7.63
C GLU A 23 4.30 0.16 6.25
N LEU A 24 3.03 0.52 6.06
CA LEU A 24 2.58 1.15 4.81
C LEU A 24 3.38 2.42 4.50
N HIS A 25 3.63 3.26 5.50
CA HIS A 25 4.43 4.46 5.31
C HIS A 25 5.86 4.15 4.86
N ARG A 26 6.50 3.13 5.46
CA ARG A 26 7.83 2.67 5.01
C ARG A 26 7.81 2.14 3.59
N ASP A 27 6.82 1.32 3.24
CA ASP A 27 6.72 0.74 1.91
C ASP A 27 6.55 1.85 0.85
N ILE A 28 5.77 2.90 1.14
CA ILE A 28 5.67 4.10 0.28
C ILE A 28 7.01 4.82 0.15
N SER A 29 7.75 5.01 1.24
CA SER A 29 9.09 5.61 1.17
C SER A 29 10.04 4.76 0.31
N THR A 30 10.04 3.44 0.48
CA THR A 30 10.84 2.52 -0.33
C THR A 30 10.47 2.56 -1.82
N LEU A 31 9.19 2.77 -2.14
CA LEU A 31 8.74 2.92 -3.53
C LEU A 31 9.35 4.17 -4.19
N ILE A 32 9.45 5.28 -3.46
CA ILE A 32 10.04 6.54 -3.95
C ILE A 32 11.56 6.39 -4.18
N GLU A 33 12.21 5.52 -3.41
CA GLU A 33 13.64 5.22 -3.50
C GLU A 33 13.98 4.09 -4.48
N ALA A 34 12.97 3.45 -5.10
CA ALA A 34 13.20 2.32 -5.99
C ALA A 34 13.96 2.73 -7.26
N ILE A 35 15.15 2.15 -7.44
CA ILE A 35 16.06 2.46 -8.57
C ILE A 35 15.88 1.53 -9.77
N ASP A 36 15.11 0.44 -9.61
CA ASP A 36 14.86 -0.53 -10.66
C ASP A 36 13.38 -0.97 -10.70
N LEU A 37 12.95 -1.38 -11.90
CA LEU A 37 11.57 -1.76 -12.20
C LEU A 37 11.09 -2.96 -11.38
N PRO A 38 11.88 -4.03 -11.16
CA PRO A 38 11.49 -5.13 -10.27
C PRO A 38 11.19 -4.69 -8.83
N ALA A 39 12.04 -3.85 -8.24
CA ALA A 39 11.86 -3.34 -6.88
C ALA A 39 10.61 -2.44 -6.80
N LEU A 40 10.35 -1.64 -7.84
CA LEU A 40 9.17 -0.80 -7.94
C LEU A 40 7.88 -1.62 -7.95
N LEU A 41 7.80 -2.63 -8.84
CA LEU A 41 6.61 -3.49 -8.96
C LEU A 41 6.36 -4.29 -7.67
N HIS A 42 7.42 -4.88 -7.09
CA HIS A 42 7.29 -5.64 -5.84
C HIS A 42 6.81 -4.77 -4.67
N THR A 43 7.32 -3.54 -4.57
CA THR A 43 6.93 -2.62 -3.50
C THR A 43 5.49 -2.12 -3.70
N ALA A 44 5.07 -1.88 -4.95
CA ALA A 44 3.70 -1.50 -5.28
C ALA A 44 2.68 -2.59 -4.91
N ASP A 45 2.99 -3.86 -5.18
CA ASP A 45 2.13 -4.99 -4.78
C ASP A 45 2.00 -5.10 -3.26
N ARG A 46 3.10 -4.96 -2.53
CA ARG A 46 3.10 -4.96 -1.05
C ARG A 46 2.25 -3.83 -0.47
N ILE A 47 2.34 -2.63 -1.03
CA ILE A 47 1.49 -1.48 -0.64
C ILE A 47 0.00 -1.81 -0.87
N ASN A 48 -0.33 -2.39 -2.01
CA ASN A 48 -1.72 -2.72 -2.37
C ASN A 48 -2.34 -3.74 -1.41
N ASP A 49 -1.61 -4.80 -1.09
CA ASP A 49 -2.07 -5.82 -0.13
C ASP A 49 -2.26 -5.21 1.26
N ARG A 50 -1.34 -4.35 1.70
CA ARG A 50 -1.42 -3.66 2.99
C ARG A 50 -2.61 -2.69 3.08
N LEU A 51 -2.92 -2.00 1.99
CA LEU A 51 -4.11 -1.14 1.90
C LEU A 51 -5.40 -1.96 1.99
N ARG A 52 -5.46 -3.15 1.37
CA ARG A 52 -6.61 -4.06 1.52
C ARG A 52 -6.79 -4.57 2.94
N GLU A 53 -5.70 -4.90 3.64
CA GLU A 53 -5.72 -5.31 5.04
C GLU A 53 -6.20 -4.19 5.97
N LEU A 54 -5.74 -2.95 5.73
CA LEU A 54 -6.11 -1.77 6.52
C LEU A 54 -7.53 -1.27 6.21
N HIS A 55 -8.00 -1.43 4.98
CA HIS A 55 -9.27 -0.94 4.48
C HIS A 55 -10.04 -2.03 3.71
N PRO A 56 -10.49 -3.12 4.36
CA PRO A 56 -11.16 -4.24 3.70
C PRO A 56 -12.52 -3.88 3.05
N ARG A 57 -12.98 -2.63 3.19
CA ARG A 57 -14.24 -2.13 2.63
C ARG A 57 -14.09 -0.86 1.77
N VAL A 58 -12.88 -0.32 1.58
CA VAL A 58 -12.71 1.02 0.96
C VAL A 58 -11.47 1.09 0.06
N ILE A 59 -11.36 0.18 -0.90
CA ILE A 59 -10.79 0.54 -2.21
C ILE A 59 -11.92 0.23 -3.17
N ARG A 60 -12.53 1.26 -3.79
CA ARG A 60 -13.57 0.97 -4.78
C ARG A 60 -12.90 0.20 -5.89
N GLU A 61 -13.51 -0.89 -6.34
CA GLU A 61 -12.95 -1.77 -7.38
C GLU A 61 -12.46 -0.98 -8.61
N HIS A 62 -13.15 0.13 -8.93
CA HIS A 62 -12.74 1.09 -9.96
C HIS A 62 -11.39 1.78 -9.67
N GLU A 63 -11.14 2.26 -8.46
CA GLU A 63 -9.87 2.92 -8.09
C GLU A 63 -8.68 1.93 -8.20
N MET A 64 -8.94 0.66 -7.90
CA MET A 64 -7.95 -0.41 -8.06
C MET A 64 -7.71 -0.79 -9.53
N MET A 65 -8.75 -0.75 -10.37
CA MET A 65 -8.62 -0.96 -11.81
C MET A 65 -7.85 0.18 -12.48
N ASP A 66 -8.15 1.43 -12.11
CA ASP A 66 -7.47 2.61 -12.65
C ASP A 66 -5.99 2.62 -12.28
N LEU A 67 -5.65 2.29 -11.02
CA LEU A 67 -4.25 2.17 -10.58
C LEU A 67 -3.51 1.06 -11.35
N ARG A 68 -4.14 -0.10 -11.54
CA ARG A 68 -3.55 -1.21 -12.31
C ARG A 68 -3.28 -0.82 -13.75
N GLU A 69 -4.20 -0.10 -14.38
CA GLU A 69 -4.02 0.36 -15.76
C GLU A 69 -2.91 1.42 -15.85
N GLN A 70 -2.84 2.36 -14.89
CA GLN A 70 -1.76 3.34 -14.84
C GLN A 70 -0.38 2.68 -14.67
N VAL A 71 -0.26 1.71 -13.77
CA VAL A 71 0.99 0.94 -13.59
C VAL A 71 1.34 0.16 -14.86
N ARG A 72 0.35 -0.43 -15.55
CA ARG A 72 0.55 -1.15 -16.82
C ARG A 72 1.11 -0.22 -17.91
N VAL A 73 0.48 0.94 -18.09
CA VAL A 73 0.91 1.94 -19.08
C VAL A 73 2.32 2.43 -18.78
N MET A 74 2.61 2.80 -17.54
CA MET A 74 3.96 3.22 -17.13
C MET A 74 5.01 2.14 -17.38
N THR A 75 4.69 0.88 -17.08
CA THR A 75 5.59 -0.27 -17.33
C THR A 75 5.86 -0.44 -18.82
N GLU A 76 4.84 -0.27 -19.66
CA GLU A 76 4.95 -0.38 -21.11
C GLU A 76 5.79 0.76 -21.70
N ASP A 77 5.61 1.98 -21.20
CA ASP A 77 6.40 3.15 -21.62
C ASP A 77 7.86 3.03 -21.16
N CYS A 78 8.12 2.58 -19.93
CA CYS A 78 9.48 2.27 -19.46
C CYS A 78 10.16 1.20 -20.33
N ARG A 79 9.44 0.15 -20.73
CA ARG A 79 9.97 -0.89 -21.62
C ARG A 79 10.36 -0.30 -22.98
N ARG A 80 9.49 0.51 -23.59
CA ARG A 80 9.78 1.18 -24.88
C ARG A 80 10.97 2.14 -24.79
N LEU A 81 11.19 2.79 -23.64
CA LEU A 81 12.34 3.67 -23.43
C LEU A 81 13.66 2.91 -23.24
N LEU A 82 13.61 1.68 -22.72
CA LEU A 82 14.79 0.82 -22.53
C LEU A 82 15.13 -0.01 -23.78
N ASP A 83 14.16 -0.28 -24.65
CA ASP A 83 14.35 -1.02 -25.91
C ASP A 83 14.81 -0.12 -27.09
N ASN A 84 14.93 1.20 -26.89
CA ASN A 84 15.52 2.18 -27.83
C ASN A 84 16.92 2.61 -27.40
#